data_AF-A0A2V9RDA9-F1
#
_entry.id   AF-A0A2V9RDA9-F1
#
_cell.length_a   1.000
_cell.length_b   1.000
_cell.length_c   1.000
_cell.angle_alpha   90.00
_cell.angle_beta   90.00
_cell.angle_gamma   90.00
#
_symmetry.space_group_name_H-M   'P 1'
#
loop_
_entity.id
_entity.type
_entity.pdbx_description
1 polymer ?
#
loop_
_entity_poly.entity_id
_entity_poly.type
_entity_poly.pdbx_seq_one_letter_code
_entity_poly.pdbx_strand_id
1 'polypeptide(L)'
;MHRALNRHGKRPGSTIAQGGKDPRTSSPWILDSWKDLPLFIATPILIIPLAIVAKSRLSLEEIALYVGAFGAVGHHLPGMMRAYADRELFERFRLRFLLSPLFLLTICVLFEFWRLTALQVLLLLWGVWHGLAQVYGFARIYDAKVASIAPLTARLDWCLCVAWFGAGMLYSPGRMALLLEAFYRSGGPLLPSASVR
;
A
#
# COMPACT_ATOMS: atom_id res chain seq x y z
N MET A 1 -66.94 -9.36 -2.18
CA MET A 1 -66.95 -9.79 -0.77
C MET A 1 -66.09 -11.05 -0.64
N HIS A 2 -64.91 -10.91 -0.01
CA HIS A 2 -63.98 -11.93 0.52
C HIS A 2 -63.79 -13.28 -0.21
N ARG A 3 -62.56 -13.53 -0.69
CA ARG A 3 -61.67 -14.59 -0.15
C ARG A 3 -60.24 -14.46 -0.66
N ALA A 4 -59.33 -14.43 0.31
CA ALA A 4 -57.89 -14.51 0.13
C ALA A 4 -57.48 -15.88 -0.42
N LEU A 5 -56.50 -15.90 -1.32
CA LEU A 5 -55.69 -17.08 -1.60
C LEU A 5 -54.21 -16.68 -1.65
N ASN A 6 -53.54 -17.01 -0.55
CA ASN A 6 -52.11 -17.28 -0.48
C ASN A 6 -51.69 -18.18 -1.66
N ARG A 7 -50.69 -17.74 -2.42
CA ARG A 7 -49.77 -18.67 -3.08
C ARG A 7 -48.33 -18.25 -2.80
N HIS A 8 -47.74 -19.01 -1.89
CA HIS A 8 -46.31 -19.07 -1.62
C HIS A 8 -45.53 -19.33 -2.91
N GLY A 9 -44.92 -18.28 -3.47
CA GLY A 9 -43.79 -18.38 -4.38
C GLY A 9 -42.50 -18.41 -3.56
N LYS A 10 -42.12 -19.60 -3.09
CA LYS A 10 -40.84 -19.90 -2.44
C LYS A 10 -39.72 -19.51 -3.42
N ARG A 11 -39.05 -18.38 -3.19
CA ARG A 11 -37.80 -18.06 -3.91
C ARG A 11 -36.80 -19.16 -3.53
N PRO A 12 -36.21 -19.90 -4.48
CA PRO A 12 -35.16 -20.85 -4.15
C PRO A 12 -34.00 -20.04 -3.57
N GLY A 13 -33.67 -20.34 -2.31
CA GLY A 13 -32.54 -19.75 -1.63
C GLY A 13 -31.28 -19.99 -2.46
N SER A 14 -30.64 -18.91 -2.87
CA SER A 14 -29.23 -18.94 -3.20
C SER A 14 -28.49 -19.20 -1.89
N THR A 15 -28.40 -20.47 -1.52
CA THR A 15 -27.41 -20.94 -0.57
C THR A 15 -26.07 -20.77 -1.26
N ILE A 16 -25.52 -19.54 -1.23
CA ILE A 16 -24.08 -19.41 -1.22
C ILE A 16 -23.69 -20.10 0.09
N ALA A 17 -23.15 -21.30 -0.05
CA ALA A 17 -22.47 -21.97 1.05
C ALA A 17 -21.36 -21.01 1.49
N GLN A 18 -21.66 -20.18 2.49
CA GLN A 18 -20.63 -19.58 3.31
C GLN A 18 -19.96 -20.76 3.99
N GLY A 19 -18.83 -21.18 3.44
CA GLY A 19 -17.84 -21.97 4.17
C GLY A 19 -17.26 -21.13 5.30
N GLY A 20 -18.09 -20.73 6.25
CA GLY A 20 -17.69 -20.09 7.47
C GLY A 20 -16.98 -21.14 8.32
N LYS A 21 -15.64 -21.17 8.27
CA LYS A 21 -14.89 -21.73 9.38
C LYS A 21 -15.40 -21.04 10.65
N ASP A 22 -15.70 -21.81 11.70
CA ASP A 22 -16.04 -21.25 13.02
C ASP A 22 -14.94 -20.23 13.37
N PRO A 23 -15.29 -18.95 13.66
CA PRO A 23 -14.31 -17.92 13.98
C PRO A 23 -13.39 -18.29 15.15
N ARG A 24 -13.75 -19.30 15.95
CA ARG A 24 -12.90 -19.86 17.02
C ARG A 24 -11.82 -20.84 16.53
N THR A 25 -11.78 -21.15 15.24
CA THR A 25 -10.88 -22.17 14.64
C THR A 25 -9.99 -21.64 13.51
N SER A 26 -10.09 -20.35 13.15
CA SER A 26 -9.19 -19.76 12.16
C SER A 26 -7.86 -19.38 12.81
N SER A 27 -6.77 -20.03 12.37
CA SER A 27 -5.40 -19.63 12.71
C SER A 27 -5.22 -18.11 12.49
N PRO A 28 -4.58 -17.37 13.41
CA PRO A 28 -4.33 -15.94 13.24
C PRO A 28 -3.35 -15.65 12.09
N TRP A 29 -2.61 -16.66 11.63
CA TRP A 29 -1.55 -16.53 10.63
C TRP A 29 -2.09 -16.61 9.20
N ILE A 30 -1.49 -15.89 8.26
CA ILE A 30 -1.81 -15.96 6.84
C ILE A 30 -1.53 -17.39 6.35
N LEU A 31 -0.31 -17.88 6.62
CA LEU A 31 0.08 -19.28 6.38
C LEU A 31 0.15 -20.04 7.72
N ASP A 32 1.20 -19.79 8.49
CA ASP A 32 1.47 -20.31 9.84
C ASP A 32 2.54 -19.44 10.52
N SER A 33 2.70 -19.55 11.84
CA SER A 33 3.64 -18.73 12.60
C SER A 33 5.08 -18.88 12.12
N TRP A 34 5.48 -20.08 11.73
CA TRP A 34 6.86 -20.40 11.34
C TRP A 34 7.23 -19.83 9.98
N LYS A 35 6.26 -19.55 9.11
CA LYS A 35 6.47 -18.88 7.82
C LYS A 35 6.30 -17.37 7.93
N ASP A 36 5.24 -16.94 8.60
CA ASP A 36 4.89 -15.53 8.71
C ASP A 36 5.95 -14.76 9.52
N LEU A 37 6.36 -15.27 10.69
CA LEU A 37 7.30 -14.55 11.56
C LEU A 37 8.68 -14.33 10.90
N PRO A 38 9.34 -15.33 10.31
CA PRO A 38 10.60 -15.08 9.60
C PRO A 38 10.41 -14.11 8.43
N LEU A 39 9.31 -14.22 7.67
CA LEU A 39 9.08 -13.32 6.54
C LEU A 39 8.97 -11.85 6.97
N PHE A 40 8.28 -11.56 8.08
CA PHE A 40 8.07 -10.18 8.52
C PHE A 40 9.17 -9.65 9.44
N ILE A 41 9.79 -10.49 10.27
CA ILE A 41 10.80 -10.08 11.25
C ILE A 41 12.22 -10.28 10.72
N ALA A 42 12.51 -11.41 10.06
CA ALA A 42 13.86 -11.65 9.55
C ALA A 42 14.16 -10.76 8.33
N THR A 43 13.19 -10.46 7.47
CA THR A 43 13.40 -9.58 6.31
C THR A 43 14.03 -8.23 6.66
N PRO A 44 13.49 -7.39 7.58
CA PRO A 44 14.13 -6.14 7.95
C PRO A 44 15.49 -6.34 8.62
N ILE A 45 15.68 -7.42 9.39
CA ILE A 45 16.97 -7.76 10.01
C ILE A 45 18.02 -8.12 8.96
N LEU A 46 17.64 -8.85 7.91
CA LEU A 46 18.52 -9.28 6.83
C LEU A 46 18.82 -8.16 5.81
N ILE A 47 17.85 -7.26 5.59
CA ILE A 47 18.02 -6.12 4.67
C ILE A 47 19.15 -5.19 5.11
N ILE A 48 19.31 -4.95 6.41
CA ILE A 48 20.35 -4.04 6.92
C ILE A 48 21.78 -4.52 6.56
N PRO A 49 22.24 -5.73 6.94
CA PRO A 49 23.57 -6.21 6.58
C PRO A 49 23.71 -6.38 5.06
N LEU A 50 22.65 -6.81 4.36
CA LEU A 50 22.70 -6.91 2.90
C LEU A 50 22.91 -5.54 2.25
N ALA A 51 22.26 -4.49 2.75
CA ALA A 51 22.45 -3.12 2.29
C ALA A 51 23.87 -2.61 2.58
N ILE A 52 24.45 -2.95 3.75
CA ILE A 52 25.85 -2.61 4.07
C ILE A 52 26.82 -3.29 3.10
N VAL A 53 26.63 -4.58 2.83
CA VAL A 53 27.45 -5.34 1.87
C VAL A 53 27.25 -4.83 0.45
N ALA A 54 26.01 -4.49 0.05
CA ALA A 54 25.74 -3.92 -1.26
C ALA A 54 26.47 -2.58 -1.44
N LYS A 55 26.41 -1.69 -0.44
CA LYS A 55 27.10 -0.39 -0.48
C LYS A 55 28.63 -0.49 -0.56
N SER A 56 29.23 -1.63 -0.19
CA SER A 56 30.68 -1.82 -0.34
C SER A 56 31.10 -2.37 -1.70
N ARG A 57 30.14 -2.79 -2.54
CA ARG A 57 30.40 -3.46 -3.82
C ARG A 57 29.73 -2.81 -5.01
N LEU A 58 28.64 -2.09 -4.78
CA LEU A 58 27.78 -1.50 -5.80
C LEU A 58 27.71 0.01 -5.61
N SER A 59 27.57 0.73 -6.72
CA SER A 59 27.23 2.14 -6.71
C SER A 59 25.82 2.38 -6.16
N LEU A 60 25.55 3.60 -5.74
CA LEU A 60 24.22 3.98 -5.26
C LEU A 60 23.16 3.85 -6.36
N GLU A 61 23.53 4.13 -7.61
CA GLU A 61 22.65 4.01 -8.78
C GLU A 61 22.26 2.55 -9.04
N GLU A 62 23.22 1.63 -9.01
CA GLU A 62 22.93 0.19 -9.14
C GLU A 62 22.02 -0.29 -8.02
N ILE A 63 22.30 0.10 -6.77
CA ILE A 63 21.44 -0.25 -5.63
C ILE A 63 20.03 0.31 -5.86
N ALA A 64 19.90 1.56 -6.29
CA ALA A 64 18.61 2.18 -6.58
C ALA A 64 17.87 1.47 -7.72
N LEU A 65 18.58 1.03 -8.76
CA LEU A 65 18.02 0.26 -9.87
C LEU A 65 17.52 -1.11 -9.39
N TYR A 66 18.31 -1.85 -8.61
CA TYR A 66 17.87 -3.14 -8.06
C TYR A 66 16.67 -3.01 -7.13
N VAL A 67 16.71 -2.04 -6.21
CA VAL A 67 15.59 -1.77 -5.28
C VAL A 67 14.37 -1.28 -6.05
N GLY A 68 14.55 -0.44 -7.07
CA GLY A 68 13.47 0.03 -7.93
C GLY A 68 12.83 -1.10 -8.73
N ALA A 69 13.63 -1.92 -9.41
CA ALA A 69 13.15 -3.00 -10.26
C ALA A 69 12.44 -4.10 -9.46
N PHE A 70 13.08 -4.63 -8.42
CA PHE A 70 12.53 -5.76 -7.65
C PHE A 70 11.64 -5.29 -6.51
N GLY A 71 12.09 -4.28 -5.78
CA GLY A 71 11.41 -3.77 -4.59
C GLY A 71 10.19 -2.92 -4.94
N ALA A 72 10.29 -1.99 -5.89
CA ALA A 72 9.17 -1.11 -6.26
C ALA A 72 8.30 -1.70 -7.37
N VAL A 73 8.86 -2.00 -8.54
CA VAL A 73 8.07 -2.48 -9.69
C VAL A 73 7.56 -3.91 -9.45
N GLY A 74 8.39 -4.79 -8.90
CA GLY A 74 8.04 -6.19 -8.65
C GLY A 74 6.78 -6.37 -7.80
N HIS A 75 6.56 -5.53 -6.79
CA HIS A 75 5.38 -5.65 -5.92
C HIS A 75 4.09 -5.16 -6.58
N HIS A 76 4.15 -4.38 -7.65
CA HIS A 76 2.95 -3.92 -8.35
C HIS A 76 2.26 -5.06 -9.10
N LEU A 77 3.00 -6.07 -9.55
CA LEU A 77 2.45 -7.16 -10.35
C LEU A 77 1.31 -7.91 -9.63
N PRO A 78 1.45 -8.40 -8.38
CA PRO A 78 0.32 -8.98 -7.65
C PRO A 78 -0.89 -8.06 -7.55
N GLY A 79 -0.67 -6.75 -7.37
CA GLY A 79 -1.74 -5.75 -7.34
C GLY A 79 -2.48 -5.62 -8.67
N MET A 80 -1.74 -5.59 -9.78
CA MET A 80 -2.32 -5.56 -11.13
C MET A 80 -3.07 -6.85 -11.45
N MET A 81 -2.50 -8.00 -11.10
CA MET A 81 -3.20 -9.28 -11.24
C MET A 81 -4.51 -9.28 -10.46
N ARG A 82 -4.50 -8.82 -9.21
CA ARG A 82 -5.73 -8.72 -8.42
C ARG A 82 -6.75 -7.76 -9.04
N ALA A 83 -6.33 -6.59 -9.53
CA ALA A 83 -7.23 -5.58 -10.07
C ALA A 83 -7.88 -5.99 -11.41
N TYR A 84 -7.14 -6.68 -12.29
CA TYR A 84 -7.58 -6.95 -13.66
C TYR A 84 -7.89 -8.42 -13.96
N ALA A 85 -7.41 -9.37 -13.15
CA ALA A 85 -7.70 -10.80 -13.35
C ALA A 85 -8.86 -11.31 -12.48
N ASP A 86 -9.19 -10.64 -11.37
CA ASP A 86 -10.38 -10.94 -10.59
C ASP A 86 -11.62 -10.28 -11.24
N ARG A 87 -12.46 -11.10 -11.88
CA ARG A 87 -13.65 -10.63 -12.59
C ARG A 87 -14.65 -9.93 -11.67
N GLU A 88 -14.84 -10.43 -10.46
CA GLU A 88 -15.82 -9.85 -9.53
C GLU A 88 -15.35 -8.48 -9.06
N LEU A 89 -14.08 -8.37 -8.69
CA LEU A 89 -13.48 -7.11 -8.27
C LEU A 89 -13.45 -6.10 -9.42
N PHE A 90 -13.09 -6.55 -10.62
CA PHE A 90 -13.01 -5.70 -11.80
C PHE A 90 -14.38 -5.13 -12.16
N GLU A 91 -15.43 -5.96 -12.27
CA GLU A 91 -16.77 -5.45 -12.60
C GLU A 91 -17.30 -4.49 -11.52
N ARG A 92 -16.99 -4.74 -10.24
CA ARG A 92 -17.39 -3.85 -9.14
C ARG A 92 -16.75 -2.46 -9.22
N PHE A 93 -15.50 -2.36 -9.69
CA PHE A 93 -14.75 -1.10 -9.74
C PHE A 93 -14.29 -0.71 -11.15
N ARG A 94 -14.99 -1.19 -12.18
CA ARG A 94 -14.59 -1.13 -13.59
C ARG A 94 -14.16 0.25 -14.06
N LEU A 95 -14.97 1.27 -13.78
CA LEU A 95 -14.66 2.64 -14.18
C LEU A 95 -13.39 3.16 -13.51
N ARG A 96 -13.17 2.82 -12.24
CA ARG A 96 -11.96 3.24 -11.52
C ARG A 96 -10.73 2.57 -12.12
N PHE A 97 -10.79 1.27 -12.37
CA PHE A 97 -9.67 0.55 -12.98
C PHE A 97 -9.37 0.95 -14.41
N LEU A 98 -10.37 1.38 -15.19
CA LEU A 98 -10.13 1.88 -16.55
C LEU A 98 -9.64 3.33 -16.57
N LEU A 99 -10.25 4.20 -15.76
CA LEU A 99 -9.98 5.64 -15.81
C LEU A 99 -8.74 6.04 -15.01
N SER A 100 -8.41 5.37 -13.90
CA SER A 100 -7.24 5.74 -13.08
C SER A 100 -5.91 5.66 -13.84
N PRO A 101 -5.59 4.60 -14.60
CA PRO A 101 -4.37 4.55 -15.39
C PRO A 101 -4.31 5.64 -16.47
N LEU A 102 -5.43 5.88 -17.16
CA LEU A 102 -5.51 6.93 -18.19
C LEU A 102 -5.35 8.33 -17.58
N PHE A 103 -5.99 8.57 -16.44
CA PHE A 103 -5.85 9.81 -15.67
C PHE A 103 -4.40 10.03 -15.24
N LEU A 104 -3.76 9.03 -14.63
CA LEU A 104 -2.37 9.13 -14.18
C LEU A 104 -1.42 9.36 -15.36
N LEU A 105 -1.57 8.62 -16.46
CA LEU A 105 -0.79 8.82 -17.67
C LEU A 105 -0.95 10.24 -18.20
N THR A 106 -2.18 10.75 -18.27
CA THR A 106 -2.47 12.10 -18.77
C THR A 106 -1.82 13.16 -17.89
N ILE A 107 -1.94 13.04 -16.56
CA ILE A 107 -1.31 13.97 -15.62
C ILE A 107 0.22 13.93 -15.77
N CYS A 108 0.83 12.73 -15.83
CA CYS A 108 2.27 12.60 -16.03
C CYS A 108 2.74 13.26 -17.34
N VAL A 109 2.05 13.00 -18.45
CA VAL A 109 2.39 13.57 -19.76
C VAL A 109 2.25 15.09 -19.75
N LEU A 110 1.16 15.63 -19.17
CA LEU A 110 0.96 17.08 -19.10
C LEU A 110 2.05 17.73 -18.25
N PHE A 111 2.34 17.19 -17.07
CA PHE A 111 3.37 17.78 -16.20
C PHE A 111 4.76 17.74 -16.85
N GLU A 112 5.10 16.65 -17.56
CA GLU A 112 6.36 16.58 -18.32
C GLU A 112 6.38 17.57 -19.48
N PHE A 113 5.31 17.64 -20.27
CA PHE A 113 5.20 18.54 -21.41
C PHE A 113 5.38 20.02 -21.00
N TRP A 114 4.78 20.42 -19.89
CA TRP A 114 4.89 21.77 -19.32
C TRP A 114 6.09 21.94 -18.37
N ARG A 115 6.94 20.91 -18.21
CA ARG A 115 8.11 20.88 -17.31
C ARG A 115 7.77 21.27 -15.86
N LEU A 116 6.59 20.90 -15.38
CA LEU A 116 6.12 21.16 -14.03
C LEU A 116 6.73 20.17 -13.04
N THR A 117 7.53 20.67 -12.12
CA THR A 117 8.26 19.88 -11.12
C THR A 117 7.42 19.55 -9.89
N ALA A 118 6.27 20.20 -9.69
CA ALA A 118 5.39 19.98 -8.54
C ALA A 118 4.90 18.52 -8.41
N LEU A 119 4.80 17.78 -9.53
CA LEU A 119 4.45 16.36 -9.49
C LEU A 119 5.49 15.52 -8.75
N GLN A 120 6.77 15.91 -8.76
CA GLN A 120 7.83 15.19 -8.04
C GLN A 120 7.61 15.24 -6.52
N VAL A 121 7.17 16.39 -5.98
CA VAL A 121 6.80 16.53 -4.57
C VAL A 121 5.64 15.58 -4.23
N LEU A 122 4.60 15.58 -5.06
CA LEU A 122 3.44 14.70 -4.88
C LEU A 122 3.84 13.23 -4.94
N LEU A 123 4.69 12.83 -5.90
CA LEU A 123 5.16 11.45 -6.05
C LEU A 123 6.01 10.99 -4.87
N LEU A 124 6.89 11.85 -4.34
CA LEU A 124 7.69 11.53 -3.16
C LEU A 124 6.81 11.30 -1.92
N LEU A 125 5.86 12.21 -1.65
CA LEU A 125 4.93 12.08 -0.53
C LEU A 125 3.99 10.89 -0.70
N TRP A 126 3.49 10.69 -1.93
CA TRP A 126 2.66 9.55 -2.27
C TRP A 126 3.42 8.24 -2.08
N GLY A 127 4.70 8.16 -2.43
CA GLY A 127 5.52 6.96 -2.22
C GLY A 127 5.62 6.57 -0.75
N VAL A 128 5.81 7.55 0.14
CA VAL A 128 5.81 7.33 1.60
C VAL A 128 4.44 6.87 2.09
N TRP A 129 3.38 7.57 1.68
CA TRP A 129 2.00 7.21 2.02
C TRP A 129 1.62 5.82 1.50
N HIS A 130 2.04 5.47 0.29
CA HIS A 130 1.76 4.20 -0.35
C HIS A 130 2.41 3.04 0.41
N GLY A 131 3.69 3.16 0.75
CA GLY A 131 4.40 2.17 1.56
C GLY A 131 3.75 1.99 2.94
N LEU A 132 3.37 3.10 3.58
CA LEU A 132 2.62 3.10 4.84
C LEU A 132 1.28 2.36 4.69
N ALA A 133 0.48 2.72 3.68
CA ALA A 133 -0.84 2.13 3.45
C ALA A 133 -0.74 0.62 3.15
N GLN A 134 0.32 0.19 2.47
CA GLN A 134 0.59 -1.22 2.19
C GLN A 134 0.90 -2.00 3.47
N VAL A 135 1.81 -1.50 4.33
CA VAL A 135 2.16 -2.17 5.60
C VAL A 135 0.98 -2.18 6.56
N TYR A 136 0.26 -1.07 6.66
CA TYR A 136 -0.98 -0.99 7.43
C TYR A 136 -2.00 -2.03 6.93
N GLY A 137 -2.18 -2.16 5.62
CA GLY A 137 -3.03 -3.18 5.01
C GLY A 137 -2.66 -4.61 5.43
N PHE A 138 -1.37 -4.95 5.48
CA PHE A 138 -0.92 -6.26 5.99
C PHE A 138 -1.33 -6.48 7.44
N ALA A 139 -1.13 -5.49 8.31
CA ALA A 139 -1.55 -5.61 9.72
C ALA A 139 -3.06 -5.87 9.84
N ARG A 140 -3.88 -5.22 8.99
CA ARG A 140 -5.34 -5.43 8.98
C ARG A 140 -5.78 -6.80 8.47
N ILE A 141 -4.96 -7.51 7.69
CA ILE A 141 -5.23 -8.90 7.29
C ILE A 141 -5.18 -9.83 8.52
N TYR A 142 -4.20 -9.64 9.42
CA TYR A 142 -4.09 -10.42 10.66
C TYR A 142 -5.27 -10.19 11.60
N ASP A 143 -5.73 -8.94 11.73
CA ASP A 143 -6.95 -8.64 12.48
C ASP A 143 -8.18 -9.32 11.88
N ALA A 144 -8.32 -9.29 10.55
CA ALA A 144 -9.43 -9.96 9.87
C ALA A 144 -9.42 -11.48 10.07
N LYS A 145 -8.24 -12.11 10.16
CA LYS A 145 -8.07 -13.56 10.40
C LYS A 145 -8.63 -14.01 11.76
N VAL A 146 -8.64 -13.13 12.75
CA VAL A 146 -9.23 -13.35 14.09
C VAL A 146 -10.57 -12.64 14.27
N ALA A 147 -11.15 -12.12 13.19
CA ALA A 147 -12.38 -11.33 13.19
C ALA A 147 -12.35 -10.12 14.14
N SER A 148 -11.16 -9.54 14.38
CA SER A 148 -11.00 -8.30 15.13
C SER A 148 -11.48 -7.12 14.29
N ILE A 149 -12.41 -6.35 14.86
CA ILE A 149 -12.91 -5.08 14.31
C ILE A 149 -12.70 -3.92 15.30
N ALA A 150 -11.79 -4.10 16.28
CA ALA A 150 -11.61 -3.14 17.36
C ALA A 150 -10.98 -1.82 16.84
N PRO A 151 -11.67 -0.68 16.97
CA PRO A 151 -11.19 0.59 16.38
C PRO A 151 -9.91 1.10 17.03
N LEU A 152 -9.66 0.76 18.31
CA LEU A 152 -8.43 1.13 18.99
C LEU A 152 -7.21 0.47 18.35
N THR A 153 -7.26 -0.83 18.08
CA THR A 153 -6.16 -1.56 17.44
C THR A 153 -5.84 -1.00 16.05
N ALA A 154 -6.87 -0.72 15.24
CA ALA A 154 -6.72 -0.08 13.93
C ALA A 154 -6.05 1.30 14.02
N ARG A 155 -6.41 2.11 15.02
CA ARG A 155 -5.79 3.42 15.24
C ARG A 155 -4.34 3.29 15.70
N LEU A 156 -4.04 2.37 16.60
CA LEU A 156 -2.67 2.14 17.09
C LEU A 156 -1.75 1.68 15.96
N ASP A 157 -2.20 0.73 15.14
CA ASP A 157 -1.45 0.26 13.97
C ASP A 157 -1.21 1.37 12.96
N TRP A 158 -2.23 2.20 12.71
CA TRP A 158 -2.10 3.34 11.82
C TRP A 158 -1.11 4.37 12.38
N CYS A 159 -1.20 4.72 13.66
CA CYS A 159 -0.27 5.63 14.33
C CYS A 159 1.17 5.09 14.29
N LEU A 160 1.36 3.78 14.50
CA LEU A 160 2.65 3.14 14.40
C LEU A 160 3.22 3.25 12.98
N CYS A 161 2.41 2.96 11.96
CA CYS A 161 2.84 3.08 10.56
C CYS A 161 3.17 4.54 10.21
N VAL A 162 2.35 5.51 10.62
CA VAL A 162 2.62 6.95 10.42
C VAL A 162 3.92 7.37 11.12
N ALA A 163 4.10 7.01 12.39
CA ALA A 163 5.29 7.36 13.15
C ALA A 163 6.55 6.78 12.50
N TRP A 164 6.51 5.51 12.12
CA TRP A 164 7.67 4.81 11.54
C TRP A 164 8.04 5.34 10.15
N PHE A 165 7.07 5.43 9.24
CA PHE A 165 7.33 5.92 7.88
C PHE A 165 7.62 7.43 7.87
N GLY A 166 6.94 8.20 8.73
CA GLY A 166 7.22 9.61 8.92
C GLY A 166 8.63 9.86 9.46
N ALA A 167 9.04 9.13 10.49
CA ALA A 167 10.42 9.18 10.99
C ALA A 167 11.43 8.78 9.90
N GLY A 168 11.18 7.68 9.17
CA GLY A 168 12.05 7.25 8.07
C GLY A 168 12.12 8.22 6.89
N MET A 169 11.15 9.13 6.75
CA MET A 169 11.18 10.23 5.79
C MET A 169 11.98 11.40 6.33
N LEU A 170 11.64 11.89 7.52
CA LEU A 170 12.23 13.08 8.14
C LEU A 170 13.70 12.88 8.52
N TYR A 171 14.07 11.71 9.05
CA TYR A 171 15.44 11.39 9.45
C TYR A 171 16.30 10.81 8.32
N SER A 172 15.82 10.85 7.06
CA SER A 172 16.59 10.41 5.91
C SER A 172 17.12 11.63 5.14
N PRO A 173 18.43 11.96 5.27
CA PRO A 173 19.00 13.15 4.60
C PRO A 173 18.76 13.14 3.09
N GLY A 174 18.90 11.99 2.44
CA GLY A 174 18.67 11.85 1.01
C GLY A 174 17.23 12.13 0.60
N ARG A 175 16.24 11.62 1.35
CA ARG A 175 14.82 11.86 1.04
C ARG A 175 14.41 13.30 1.33
N MET A 176 14.94 13.90 2.39
CA MET A 176 14.72 15.32 2.69
C MET A 176 15.35 16.23 1.66
N ALA A 177 16.57 15.94 1.22
CA ALA A 177 17.20 16.68 0.13
C ALA A 177 16.36 16.61 -1.15
N LEU A 178 15.92 15.42 -1.56
CA LEU A 178 15.06 15.25 -2.75
C LEU A 178 13.72 15.98 -2.62
N LEU A 179 13.07 15.91 -1.45
CA LEU A 179 11.80 16.60 -1.22
C LEU A 179 11.96 18.11 -1.29
N LEU A 180 12.97 18.66 -0.60
CA LEU A 180 13.23 20.10 -0.57
C LEU A 180 13.65 20.63 -1.94
N GLU A 181 14.51 19.89 -2.65
CA GLU A 181 14.87 20.24 -4.02
C GLU A 181 13.65 20.29 -4.93
N ALA A 182 12.81 19.25 -4.91
CA ALA A 182 11.57 19.22 -5.69
C ALA A 182 10.62 20.35 -5.29
N PHE A 183 10.50 20.65 -4.00
CA PHE A 183 9.66 21.71 -3.47
C PHE A 183 10.11 23.09 -3.96
N TYR A 184 11.40 23.42 -3.84
CA TYR A 184 11.95 24.70 -4.31
C TYR A 184 11.90 24.82 -5.83
N ARG A 185 12.21 23.75 -6.57
CA ARG A 185 12.06 23.73 -8.04
C ARG A 185 10.61 23.90 -8.49
N SER A 186 9.64 23.58 -7.63
CA SER A 186 8.21 23.80 -7.89
C SER A 186 7.71 25.20 -7.53
N GLY A 187 8.60 26.09 -7.06
CA GLY A 187 8.27 27.45 -6.63
C GLY A 187 7.85 27.56 -5.16
N GLY A 188 8.10 26.53 -4.34
CA GLY A 188 7.86 26.57 -2.91
C GLY A 188 8.73 27.64 -2.20
N PRO A 189 8.21 28.31 -1.16
CA PRO A 189 8.97 29.31 -0.41
C PRO A 189 10.18 28.70 0.29
N LEU A 190 11.26 29.48 0.43
CA LEU A 190 12.43 29.06 1.19
C LEU A 190 12.06 28.84 2.66
N LEU A 191 12.42 27.68 3.20
CA LEU A 191 12.20 27.38 4.60
C LEU A 191 13.36 27.94 5.45
N PRO A 192 13.08 28.52 6.63
CA PRO A 192 14.14 29.00 7.52
C PRO A 192 15.09 27.86 7.93
N SER A 193 16.39 28.14 7.99
CA SER A 193 17.41 27.17 8.41
C SER A 193 17.19 26.62 9.82
N ALA A 194 16.49 27.38 10.69
CA ALA A 194 16.11 26.93 12.04
C ALA A 194 15.08 25.79 12.05
N SER A 195 14.38 25.56 10.93
CA SER A 195 13.29 24.57 10.80
C SER A 195 13.76 23.24 10.20
N VAL A 196 15.02 23.14 9.75
CA VAL A 196 15.60 21.95 9.12
C VAL A 196 16.80 21.52 9.97
N ARG A 197 16.58 20.56 10.89
CA ARG A 197 17.64 19.88 11.64
C ARG A 197 17.72 18.42 11.24
#